data_AF-A0ABC8V955-F1
#
_entry.id   AF-A0ABC8V955-F1
#
_cell.length_a   1.000
_cell.length_b   1.000
_cell.length_c   1.000
_cell.angle_alpha   90.00
_cell.angle_beta   90.00
_cell.angle_gamma   90.00
#
_symmetry.space_group_name_H-M   'P 1'
#
loop_
_entity.id
_entity.type
_entity.pdbx_description
1 polymer ?
#
loop_
_entity_poly.entity_id
_entity_poly.type
_entity_poly.pdbx_seq_one_letter_code
_entity_poly.pdbx_strand_id
1 'polypeptide(L)'
;MGTVSSLLRRDDAVKPIPRCEEGKEEHKVKPLEEEGLGPAALEARGDRFLSSGRKAAQALSEQAAYDLQFGDEHELTAASALLRSAKCYAQIEDKEEEEIAAAKHALEKAIALFVKKNNLRLAATSCVELARFYHDHQQLLNASDFYEHAAYYYGANRRRNRYCRFKANLLRFTAVNEQVLCANGMVPVKDCKRRSSRHIKSSDPDWRVQVRLLFSSTSIIQRPWM
;
A
#
# COMPACT_ATOMS: atom_id res chain seq x y z
N MET A 1 12.08 14.73 76.89
CA MET A 1 11.49 13.73 77.82
C MET A 1 10.65 12.81 76.95
N GLY A 2 11.23 11.80 76.30
CA GLY A 2 11.59 10.49 76.90
C GLY A 2 10.43 9.51 76.58
N THR A 3 10.51 8.75 75.48
CA THR A 3 10.88 7.29 75.41
C THR A 3 9.90 6.36 76.15
N VAL A 4 9.49 5.16 75.70
CA VAL A 4 9.69 4.25 74.54
C VAL A 4 8.77 3.02 74.81
N SER A 5 8.44 2.24 73.76
CA SER A 5 8.05 0.81 73.78
C SER A 5 6.58 0.44 74.13
N SER A 6 5.92 -0.52 73.48
CA SER A 6 6.43 -1.80 72.94
C SER A 6 5.45 -2.50 71.98
N LEU A 7 6.05 -3.20 70.99
CA LEU A 7 5.80 -4.58 70.52
C LEU A 7 4.38 -5.05 70.16
N LEU A 8 4.16 -5.40 68.88
CA LEU A 8 3.93 -6.78 68.42
C LEU A 8 3.69 -6.87 66.89
N ARG A 9 4.67 -7.48 66.21
CA ARG A 9 4.60 -8.46 65.11
C ARG A 9 3.25 -8.67 64.40
N ARG A 10 3.23 -8.47 63.07
CA ARG A 10 3.26 -9.57 62.07
C ARG A 10 3.35 -9.01 60.65
N ASP A 11 4.39 -9.47 59.96
CA ASP A 11 4.62 -9.38 58.53
C ASP A 11 3.52 -10.10 57.73
N ASP A 12 3.00 -9.47 56.69
CA ASP A 12 2.44 -10.17 55.53
C ASP A 12 2.82 -9.43 54.23
N ALA A 13 3.82 -10.05 53.60
CA ALA A 13 4.32 -9.95 52.23
C ALA A 13 3.53 -9.09 51.21
N VAL A 14 3.96 -7.84 51.03
CA VAL A 14 3.85 -7.14 49.74
C VAL A 14 5.05 -7.53 48.89
N LYS A 15 4.85 -8.34 47.85
CA LYS A 15 5.90 -8.65 46.87
C LYS A 15 6.24 -7.37 46.07
N PRO A 16 7.51 -6.94 46.02
CA PRO A 16 7.90 -5.83 45.17
C PRO A 16 7.93 -6.26 43.70
N ILE A 17 7.36 -5.41 42.83
CA ILE A 17 7.42 -5.51 41.38
C ILE A 17 8.90 -5.38 40.96
N PRO A 18 9.49 -6.36 40.24
CA PRO A 18 10.88 -6.23 39.80
C PRO A 18 11.00 -5.11 38.76
N ARG A 19 11.82 -4.10 39.08
CA ARG A 19 12.40 -3.18 38.09
C ARG A 19 13.23 -4.00 37.11
N CYS A 20 12.88 -3.95 35.83
CA CYS A 20 13.78 -4.41 34.77
C CYS A 20 14.88 -3.35 34.58
N GLU A 21 16.05 -3.69 35.10
CA GLU A 21 17.34 -3.05 34.81
C GLU A 21 17.71 -3.24 33.33
N GLU A 22 18.33 -2.21 32.75
CA GLU A 22 18.91 -2.20 31.42
C GLU A 22 20.00 -3.28 31.27
N GLY A 23 19.71 -4.30 30.48
CA GLY A 23 20.68 -5.29 30.00
C GLY A 23 20.86 -5.14 28.49
N LYS A 24 22.04 -4.68 28.08
CA LYS A 24 22.51 -4.61 26.69
C LYS A 24 22.50 -6.01 26.07
N GLU A 25 21.53 -6.29 25.20
CA GLU A 25 21.67 -7.35 24.20
C GLU A 25 21.87 -6.70 22.83
N GLU A 26 23.13 -6.70 22.39
CA GLU A 26 23.51 -6.42 21.02
C GLU A 26 22.85 -7.47 20.12
N HIS A 27 21.70 -7.13 19.53
CA HIS A 27 21.19 -7.86 18.38
C HIS A 27 22.19 -7.71 17.23
N LYS A 28 23.10 -8.66 17.16
CA LYS A 28 24.02 -8.86 16.05
C LYS A 28 23.16 -9.19 14.81
N VAL A 29 22.82 -8.14 14.06
CA VAL A 29 22.28 -8.26 12.70
C VAL A 29 23.33 -9.02 11.89
N LYS A 30 23.10 -10.31 11.66
CA LYS A 30 23.91 -11.06 10.70
C LYS A 30 23.63 -10.46 9.32
N PRO A 31 24.64 -10.00 8.56
CA PRO A 31 24.44 -9.63 7.18
C PRO A 31 23.98 -10.87 6.41
N LEU A 32 23.01 -10.66 5.53
CA LEU A 32 22.42 -11.68 4.67
C LEU A 32 23.49 -12.14 3.68
N GLU A 33 24.15 -13.26 3.95
CA GLU A 33 25.04 -13.89 2.99
C GLU A 33 24.19 -14.42 1.83
N GLU A 34 24.36 -13.80 0.66
CA GLU A 34 23.86 -14.29 -0.62
C GLU A 34 24.64 -15.56 -1.00
N GLU A 35 24.25 -16.69 -0.43
CA GLU A 35 24.61 -17.99 -1.00
C GLU A 35 23.61 -18.34 -2.12
N GLY A 36 24.16 -18.68 -3.28
CA GLY A 36 23.42 -19.04 -4.49
C GLY A 36 22.51 -20.24 -4.25
N LEU A 37 21.27 -19.96 -3.86
CA LEU A 37 20.24 -20.96 -3.64
C LEU A 37 19.57 -21.31 -4.98
N GLY A 38 19.59 -22.60 -5.30
CA GLY A 38 18.96 -23.16 -6.49
C GLY A 38 17.44 -22.95 -6.54
N PRO A 39 16.82 -23.13 -7.72
CA PRO A 39 15.43 -22.77 -7.98
C PRO A 39 14.41 -23.42 -7.03
N ALA A 40 14.64 -24.66 -6.59
CA ALA A 40 13.75 -25.36 -5.65
C ALA A 40 13.72 -24.76 -4.22
N ALA A 41 14.82 -24.14 -3.78
CA ALA A 41 14.88 -23.47 -2.48
C ALA A 41 14.26 -22.07 -2.51
N LEU A 42 14.26 -21.42 -3.68
CA LEU A 42 13.51 -20.18 -3.92
C LEU A 42 11.99 -20.44 -3.93
N GLU A 43 11.57 -21.57 -4.48
CA GLU A 43 10.16 -22.01 -4.51
C GLU A 43 9.62 -22.31 -3.09
N ALA A 44 10.36 -23.08 -2.29
CA ALA A 44 10.01 -23.36 -0.89
C ALA A 44 10.12 -22.15 0.06
N ARG A 45 10.81 -21.08 -0.38
CA ARG A 45 10.85 -19.78 0.31
C ARG A 45 9.65 -18.93 -0.13
N GLY A 46 9.27 -18.98 -1.40
CA GLY A 46 8.06 -18.37 -1.96
C GLY A 46 6.80 -18.79 -1.20
N ASP A 47 6.58 -20.09 -1.00
CA ASP A 47 5.39 -20.60 -0.28
C ASP A 47 5.32 -20.15 1.18
N ARG A 48 6.47 -20.03 1.86
CA ARG A 48 6.54 -19.49 3.22
C ARG A 48 6.28 -17.99 3.28
N PHE A 49 6.69 -17.23 2.27
CA PHE A 49 6.35 -15.81 2.14
C PHE A 49 4.88 -15.60 1.78
N LEU A 50 4.31 -16.42 0.89
CA LEU A 50 2.91 -16.34 0.49
C LEU A 50 1.98 -16.72 1.65
N SER A 51 2.27 -17.83 2.34
CA SER A 51 1.51 -18.24 3.53
C SER A 51 1.67 -17.29 4.71
N SER A 52 2.83 -16.65 4.88
CA SER A 52 2.97 -15.57 5.88
C SER A 52 2.25 -14.29 5.47
N GLY A 53 2.19 -13.96 4.18
CA GLY A 53 1.45 -12.81 3.64
C GLY A 53 -0.06 -12.92 3.86
N ARG A 54 -0.66 -14.08 3.54
CA ARG A 54 -2.09 -14.36 3.79
C ARG A 54 -2.43 -14.30 5.28
N LYS A 55 -1.63 -14.97 6.12
CA LYS A 55 -1.82 -14.95 7.58
C LYS A 55 -1.69 -13.55 8.16
N ALA A 56 -0.72 -12.77 7.69
CA ALA A 56 -0.56 -11.38 8.12
C ALA A 56 -1.75 -10.51 7.69
N ALA A 57 -2.23 -10.67 6.45
CA ALA A 57 -3.39 -9.94 5.96
C ALA A 57 -4.64 -10.24 6.80
N GLN A 58 -4.85 -11.52 7.13
CA GLN A 58 -5.97 -11.97 7.95
C GLN A 58 -5.86 -11.42 9.40
N ALA A 59 -4.72 -11.59 10.06
CA ALA A 59 -4.52 -11.08 11.42
C ALA A 59 -4.74 -9.57 11.52
N LEU A 60 -4.32 -8.81 10.51
CA LEU A 60 -4.56 -7.36 10.45
C LEU A 60 -6.02 -7.01 10.21
N SER A 61 -6.75 -7.83 9.45
CA SER A 61 -8.19 -7.65 9.25
C SER A 61 -8.98 -7.94 10.52
N GLU A 62 -8.59 -8.97 11.27
CA GLU A 62 -9.16 -9.32 12.58
C GLU A 62 -8.87 -8.23 13.61
N GLN A 63 -7.62 -7.73 13.65
CA GLN A 63 -7.26 -6.59 14.49
C GLN A 63 -8.11 -5.36 14.18
N ALA A 64 -8.31 -5.05 12.89
CA ALA A 64 -9.17 -3.93 12.50
C ALA A 64 -10.63 -4.14 12.91
N ALA A 65 -11.14 -5.37 12.79
CA ALA A 65 -12.50 -5.70 13.22
C ALA A 65 -12.66 -5.55 14.73
N TYR A 66 -11.66 -6.00 15.50
CA TYR A 66 -11.61 -5.82 16.95
C TYR A 66 -11.58 -4.34 17.32
N ASP A 67 -10.67 -3.55 16.74
CA ASP A 67 -10.52 -2.12 17.00
C ASP A 67 -11.82 -1.33 16.71
N LEU A 68 -12.56 -1.70 15.66
CA LEU A 68 -13.84 -1.07 15.34
C LEU A 68 -14.94 -1.31 16.39
N GLN A 69 -14.82 -2.34 17.25
CA GLN A 69 -15.78 -2.60 18.33
C GLN A 69 -15.59 -1.63 19.51
N PHE A 70 -14.39 -1.05 19.69
CA PHE A 70 -14.07 -0.16 20.81
C PHE A 70 -14.32 1.32 20.51
N GLY A 71 -14.99 1.63 19.41
CA GLY A 71 -15.51 2.97 19.12
C GLY A 71 -14.48 3.94 18.51
N ASP A 72 -14.80 5.23 18.63
CA ASP A 72 -14.20 6.31 17.82
C ASP A 72 -12.69 6.50 17.98
N GLU A 73 -12.11 6.12 19.13
CA GLU A 73 -10.68 6.27 19.41
C GLU A 73 -9.81 5.32 18.59
N HIS A 74 -10.34 4.13 18.31
CA HIS A 74 -9.61 3.05 17.65
C HIS A 74 -9.81 3.02 16.13
N GLU A 75 -10.69 3.85 15.57
CA GLU A 75 -11.00 3.88 14.13
C GLU A 75 -9.78 4.20 13.25
N LEU A 76 -8.86 5.08 13.72
CA LEU A 76 -7.63 5.36 12.98
C LEU A 76 -6.67 4.16 12.99
N THR A 77 -6.59 3.46 14.11
CA THR A 77 -5.80 2.24 14.26
C THR A 77 -6.37 1.14 13.36
N ALA A 78 -7.68 0.94 13.38
CA ALA A 78 -8.40 0.02 12.51
C ALA A 78 -8.16 0.35 11.03
N ALA A 79 -8.28 1.62 10.62
CA ALA A 79 -8.03 2.05 9.25
C ALA A 79 -6.59 1.76 8.81
N SER A 80 -5.62 1.97 9.71
CA SER A 80 -4.22 1.66 9.44
C SER A 80 -3.96 0.16 9.32
N ALA A 81 -4.63 -0.66 10.12
CA ALA A 81 -4.57 -2.11 10.05
C ALA A 81 -5.18 -2.64 8.74
N LEU A 82 -6.33 -2.10 8.31
CA LEU A 82 -6.94 -2.41 7.01
C LEU A 82 -6.03 -2.05 5.83
N LEU A 83 -5.40 -0.87 5.86
CA LEU A 83 -4.45 -0.49 4.81
C LEU A 83 -3.23 -1.44 4.77
N ARG A 84 -2.73 -1.87 5.92
CA ARG A 84 -1.63 -2.84 5.99
C ARG A 84 -2.08 -4.21 5.48
N SER A 85 -3.28 -4.66 5.84
CA SER A 85 -3.88 -5.91 5.36
C SER A 85 -3.97 -5.93 3.83
N ALA A 86 -4.50 -4.87 3.23
CA ALA A 86 -4.56 -4.74 1.77
C ALA A 86 -3.18 -4.76 1.10
N LYS A 87 -2.16 -4.19 1.74
CA LYS A 87 -0.77 -4.24 1.24
C LYS A 87 -0.14 -5.63 1.34
N CYS A 88 -0.54 -6.44 2.31
CA CYS A 88 -0.15 -7.84 2.37
C CYS A 88 -0.76 -8.60 1.19
N TYR A 89 -2.06 -8.40 0.91
CA TYR A 89 -2.68 -8.96 -0.29
C TYR A 89 -2.01 -8.48 -1.59
N ALA A 90 -1.47 -7.26 -1.64
CA ALA A 90 -0.75 -6.77 -2.82
C ALA A 90 0.52 -7.56 -3.16
N GLN A 91 1.15 -8.22 -2.18
CA GLN A 91 2.42 -8.96 -2.33
C GLN A 91 2.22 -10.42 -2.74
N ILE A 92 0.98 -10.92 -2.73
CA ILE A 92 0.64 -12.27 -3.15
C ILE A 92 0.49 -12.27 -4.68
N GLU A 93 1.12 -13.21 -5.38
CA GLU A 93 1.04 -13.29 -6.85
C GLU A 93 -0.27 -13.94 -7.30
N ASP A 94 -0.60 -15.11 -6.73
CA ASP A 94 -1.81 -15.86 -7.05
C ASP A 94 -2.91 -15.58 -6.02
N LYS A 95 -3.72 -14.56 -6.30
CA LYS A 95 -4.84 -14.18 -5.45
C LYS A 95 -6.11 -14.86 -5.90
N GLU A 96 -6.83 -15.41 -4.94
CA GLU A 96 -8.20 -15.87 -5.19
C GLU A 96 -9.15 -14.68 -5.33
N GLU A 97 -10.26 -14.87 -6.02
CA GLU A 97 -11.25 -13.81 -6.27
C GLU A 97 -11.81 -13.22 -4.96
N GLU A 98 -11.92 -14.05 -3.92
CA GLU A 98 -12.28 -13.65 -2.57
C GLU A 98 -11.22 -12.75 -1.92
N GLU A 99 -9.94 -13.06 -2.08
CA GLU A 99 -8.83 -12.24 -1.55
C GLU A 99 -8.76 -10.89 -2.28
N ILE A 100 -9.03 -10.88 -3.58
CA ILE A 100 -9.14 -9.67 -4.40
C ILE A 100 -10.28 -8.79 -3.87
N ALA A 101 -11.46 -9.37 -3.64
CA ALA A 101 -12.61 -8.66 -3.09
C ALA A 101 -12.34 -8.14 -1.66
N ALA A 102 -11.71 -8.95 -0.81
CA ALA A 102 -11.35 -8.58 0.56
C ALA A 102 -10.35 -7.41 0.59
N ALA A 103 -9.31 -7.46 -0.24
CA ALA A 103 -8.33 -6.38 -0.35
C ALA A 103 -8.96 -5.07 -0.82
N LYS A 104 -9.86 -5.14 -1.82
CA LYS A 104 -10.63 -3.99 -2.31
C LYS A 104 -11.48 -3.39 -1.20
N HIS A 105 -12.29 -4.21 -0.54
CA HIS A 105 -13.18 -3.78 0.53
C HIS A 105 -12.40 -3.18 1.71
N ALA A 106 -11.25 -3.77 2.07
CA ALA A 106 -10.37 -3.23 3.11
C ALA A 106 -9.85 -1.84 2.75
N LEU A 107 -9.45 -1.59 1.49
CA LEU A 107 -9.01 -0.27 1.03
C LEU A 107 -10.14 0.77 1.04
N GLU A 108 -11.32 0.41 0.54
CA GLU A 108 -12.49 1.31 0.53
C GLU A 108 -12.89 1.71 1.94
N LYS A 109 -12.95 0.74 2.85
CA LYS A 109 -13.25 0.98 4.27
C LYS A 109 -12.16 1.82 4.95
N ALA A 110 -10.88 1.57 4.67
CA ALA A 110 -9.78 2.37 5.20
C ALA A 110 -9.86 3.83 4.73
N ILE A 111 -10.16 4.07 3.44
CA ILE A 111 -10.35 5.43 2.90
C ILE A 111 -11.48 6.15 3.64
N ALA A 112 -12.65 5.51 3.78
CA ALA A 112 -13.79 6.10 4.46
C ALA A 112 -13.46 6.52 5.91
N LEU A 113 -12.77 5.65 6.65
CA LEU A 113 -12.35 5.94 8.03
C LEU A 113 -11.31 7.07 8.11
N PHE A 114 -10.31 7.09 7.22
CA PHE A 114 -9.33 8.17 7.19
C PHE A 114 -9.96 9.52 6.82
N VAL A 115 -10.93 9.55 5.90
CA VAL A 115 -11.68 10.76 5.56
C VAL A 115 -12.53 11.21 6.73
N LYS A 116 -13.27 10.30 7.38
CA LYS A 116 -14.09 10.59 8.58
C LYS A 116 -13.26 11.24 9.69
N LYS A 117 -12.04 10.75 9.92
CA LYS A 117 -11.11 11.27 10.94
C LYS A 117 -10.20 12.41 10.46
N ASN A 118 -10.47 12.96 9.28
CA ASN A 118 -9.71 14.06 8.67
C ASN A 118 -8.20 13.78 8.49
N ASN A 119 -7.81 12.50 8.39
CA ASN A 119 -6.43 12.11 8.10
C ASN A 119 -6.22 12.04 6.58
N LEU A 120 -6.23 13.21 5.93
CA LEU A 120 -6.17 13.34 4.48
C LEU A 120 -4.90 12.72 3.88
N ARG A 121 -3.78 12.74 4.62
CA ARG A 121 -2.52 12.15 4.15
C ARG A 121 -2.64 10.64 3.97
N LEU A 122 -3.22 9.94 4.94
CA LEU A 122 -3.42 8.48 4.85
C LEU A 122 -4.58 8.12 3.91
N ALA A 123 -5.62 8.95 3.84
CA ALA A 123 -6.67 8.82 2.82
C ALA A 123 -6.08 8.88 1.41
N ALA A 124 -5.20 9.86 1.14
CA ALA A 124 -4.52 10.00 -0.14
C ALA A 124 -3.65 8.78 -0.49
N THR A 125 -2.89 8.26 0.47
CA THR A 125 -2.10 7.04 0.23
C THR A 125 -2.98 5.84 -0.06
N SER A 126 -4.09 5.69 0.66
CA SER A 126 -5.03 4.57 0.48
C SER A 126 -5.71 4.66 -0.89
N CYS A 127 -6.07 5.87 -1.35
CA CYS A 127 -6.58 6.10 -2.70
C CYS A 127 -5.57 5.71 -3.79
N VAL A 128 -4.28 5.99 -3.59
CA VAL A 128 -3.23 5.56 -4.55
C VAL A 128 -3.12 4.04 -4.59
N GLU A 129 -3.17 3.35 -3.46
CA GLU A 129 -3.12 1.88 -3.45
C GLU A 129 -4.36 1.28 -4.11
N LEU A 130 -5.55 1.84 -3.87
CA LEU A 130 -6.78 1.41 -4.54
C LEU A 130 -6.77 1.70 -6.04
N ALA A 131 -6.21 2.83 -6.46
CA ALA A 131 -6.03 3.14 -7.88
C ALA A 131 -5.08 2.15 -8.58
N ARG A 132 -4.00 1.74 -7.90
CA ARG A 132 -3.10 0.68 -8.40
C ARG A 132 -3.83 -0.64 -8.50
N PHE A 133 -4.61 -1.00 -7.48
CA PHE A 133 -5.43 -2.20 -7.51
C PHE A 133 -6.38 -2.20 -8.73
N TYR A 134 -7.10 -1.11 -9.00
CA TYR A 134 -7.97 -1.02 -10.18
C TYR A 134 -7.20 -1.09 -11.51
N HIS A 135 -6.02 -0.47 -11.58
CA HIS A 135 -5.14 -0.55 -12.74
C HIS A 135 -4.70 -2.00 -13.00
N ASP A 136 -4.33 -2.73 -11.95
CA ASP A 136 -3.93 -4.14 -12.05
C ASP A 136 -5.11 -5.05 -12.42
N HIS A 137 -6.35 -4.60 -12.30
CA HIS A 137 -7.55 -5.31 -12.77
C HIS A 137 -8.15 -4.71 -14.05
N GLN A 138 -7.36 -3.92 -14.81
CA GLN A 138 -7.75 -3.28 -16.08
C GLN A 138 -8.96 -2.31 -16.00
N GLN A 139 -9.34 -1.88 -14.80
CA GLN A 139 -10.39 -0.89 -14.60
C GLN A 139 -9.79 0.52 -14.64
N LEU A 140 -9.36 0.94 -15.84
CA LEU A 140 -8.56 2.16 -16.04
C LEU A 140 -9.29 3.44 -15.60
N LEU A 141 -10.60 3.54 -15.84
CA LEU A 141 -11.40 4.70 -15.46
C LEU A 141 -11.52 4.83 -13.93
N ASN A 142 -11.88 3.74 -13.24
CA ASN A 142 -11.93 3.68 -11.79
C ASN A 142 -10.57 4.04 -11.18
N ALA A 143 -9.49 3.48 -11.72
CA ALA A 143 -8.13 3.84 -11.31
C ALA A 143 -7.85 5.34 -11.49
N SER A 144 -8.30 5.94 -12.59
CA SER A 144 -8.14 7.37 -12.85
C SER A 144 -8.85 8.25 -11.80
N ASP A 145 -10.08 7.90 -11.43
CA ASP A 145 -10.87 8.67 -10.47
C ASP A 145 -10.27 8.62 -9.06
N PHE A 146 -9.76 7.45 -8.65
CA PHE A 146 -9.05 7.34 -7.37
C PHE A 146 -7.71 8.08 -7.35
N TYR A 147 -7.01 8.22 -8.48
CA TYR A 147 -5.85 9.11 -8.57
C TYR A 147 -6.25 10.58 -8.44
N GLU A 148 -7.42 11.00 -8.94
CA GLU A 148 -7.91 12.36 -8.73
C GLU A 148 -8.29 12.62 -7.28
N HIS A 149 -9.00 11.68 -6.64
CA HIS A 149 -9.27 11.75 -5.20
C HIS A 149 -7.98 11.82 -4.38
N ALA A 150 -6.96 11.01 -4.72
CA ALA A 150 -5.65 11.10 -4.08
C ALA A 150 -4.99 12.48 -4.28
N ALA A 151 -5.10 13.06 -5.48
CA ALA A 151 -4.58 14.39 -5.76
C ALA A 151 -5.28 15.47 -4.91
N TYR A 152 -6.61 15.37 -4.78
CA TYR A 152 -7.42 16.23 -3.93
C TYR A 152 -6.95 16.16 -2.47
N TYR A 153 -6.84 14.95 -1.91
CA TYR A 153 -6.39 14.76 -0.53
C TYR A 153 -4.93 15.16 -0.27
N TYR A 154 -4.03 15.01 -1.25
CA TYR A 154 -2.66 15.50 -1.11
C TYR A 154 -2.56 17.03 -1.08
N GLY A 155 -3.56 17.74 -1.60
CA GLY A 155 -3.66 19.20 -1.53
C GLY A 155 -2.35 19.92 -1.87
N ALA A 156 -1.81 20.63 -0.87
CA ALA A 156 -0.59 21.43 -1.00
C ALA A 156 0.70 20.62 -1.27
N ASN A 157 0.69 19.29 -1.16
CA ASN A 157 1.84 18.45 -1.49
C ASN A 157 2.06 18.39 -3.01
N ARG A 158 2.72 19.43 -3.55
CA ARG A 158 2.91 19.65 -4.99
C ARG A 158 3.52 18.46 -5.73
N ARG A 159 4.41 17.69 -5.10
CA ARG A 159 5.06 16.55 -5.76
C ARG A 159 4.09 15.39 -5.94
N ARG A 160 3.41 15.00 -4.86
CA ARG A 160 2.46 13.88 -4.87
C ARG A 160 1.18 14.21 -5.63
N ASN A 161 0.68 15.44 -5.49
CA ASN A 161 -0.47 15.93 -6.25
C ASN A 161 -0.20 15.91 -7.77
N ARG A 162 0.94 16.46 -8.23
CA ARG A 162 1.32 16.42 -9.67
C ARG A 162 1.45 15.00 -10.19
N TYR A 163 2.06 14.11 -9.41
CA TYR A 163 2.15 12.70 -9.78
C TYR A 163 0.77 12.05 -9.95
N CYS A 164 -0.15 12.26 -9.02
CA CYS A 164 -1.48 11.68 -9.08
C CYS A 164 -2.29 12.24 -10.26
N ARG A 165 -2.25 13.55 -10.50
CA ARG A 165 -2.89 14.17 -11.68
C ARG A 165 -2.32 13.65 -13.00
N PHE A 166 -0.99 13.52 -13.08
CA PHE A 166 -0.35 12.94 -14.25
C PHE A 166 -0.82 11.50 -14.49
N LYS A 167 -0.88 10.68 -13.44
CA LYS A 167 -1.37 9.30 -13.53
C LYS A 167 -2.84 9.22 -13.94
N ALA A 168 -3.72 10.05 -13.37
CA ALA A 168 -5.13 10.10 -13.77
C ALA A 168 -5.28 10.43 -15.27
N ASN A 169 -4.59 11.47 -15.75
CA ASN A 169 -4.63 11.87 -17.16
C ASN A 169 -4.07 10.80 -18.08
N LEU A 170 -2.98 10.14 -17.69
CA LEU A 170 -2.41 9.03 -18.45
C LEU A 170 -3.43 7.89 -18.60
N LEU A 171 -4.11 7.51 -17.51
CA LEU A 171 -5.08 6.42 -17.54
C LEU A 171 -6.32 6.73 -18.37
N ARG A 172 -6.81 7.97 -18.29
CA ARG A 172 -7.91 8.45 -19.16
C ARG A 172 -7.50 8.42 -20.62
N PHE A 173 -6.30 8.91 -20.93
CA PHE A 173 -5.77 8.87 -22.29
C PHE A 173 -5.66 7.43 -22.80
N THR A 174 -5.13 6.50 -21.99
CA THR A 174 -5.02 5.10 -22.39
C THR A 174 -6.38 4.43 -22.57
N ALA A 175 -7.37 4.75 -21.72
CA ALA A 175 -8.71 4.20 -21.83
C ALA A 175 -9.43 4.69 -23.11
N VAL A 176 -9.28 5.97 -23.45
CA VAL A 176 -9.92 6.56 -24.65
C VAL A 176 -9.23 6.10 -25.94
N ASN A 177 -7.92 5.89 -25.92
CA ASN A 177 -7.13 5.57 -27.11
C ASN A 177 -6.72 4.09 -27.19
N GLU A 178 -7.37 3.22 -26.44
CA GLU A 178 -6.98 1.80 -26.34
C GLU A 178 -6.85 1.15 -27.73
N GLN A 179 -7.83 1.35 -28.60
CA GLN A 179 -7.81 0.79 -29.96
C GLN A 179 -6.67 1.31 -30.83
N VAL A 180 -6.36 2.62 -30.74
CA VAL A 180 -5.27 3.25 -31.50
C VAL A 180 -3.91 2.80 -30.96
N LEU A 181 -3.78 2.67 -29.64
CA LEU A 181 -2.58 2.16 -29.00
C LEU A 181 -2.34 0.69 -29.38
N CYS A 182 -3.39 -0.15 -29.35
CA CYS A 182 -3.33 -1.53 -29.81
C CYS A 182 -2.94 -1.63 -31.29
N ALA A 183 -3.53 -0.82 -32.16
CA ALA A 183 -3.22 -0.79 -33.59
C ALA A 183 -1.76 -0.36 -33.87
N ASN A 184 -1.19 0.50 -33.03
CA ASN A 184 0.21 0.94 -33.10
C ASN A 184 1.19 -0.03 -32.42
N GLY A 185 0.74 -1.19 -31.96
CA GLY A 185 1.57 -2.18 -31.28
C GLY A 185 1.92 -1.83 -29.82
N MET A 186 1.29 -0.82 -29.23
CA MET A 186 1.35 -0.56 -27.80
C MET A 186 0.28 -1.42 -27.10
N VAL A 187 0.71 -2.59 -26.64
CA VAL A 187 -0.14 -3.59 -25.98
C VAL A 187 -0.60 -3.08 -24.59
N PRO A 188 -1.79 -3.50 -24.09
CA PRO A 188 -2.19 -3.25 -22.72
C PRO A 188 -1.05 -3.48 -21.71
N VAL A 189 -0.99 -2.63 -20.68
CA VAL A 189 0.13 -2.52 -19.71
C VAL A 189 0.58 -3.85 -19.09
N LYS A 190 -0.24 -4.91 -19.12
CA LYS A 190 0.11 -6.25 -18.63
C LYS A 190 1.00 -7.06 -19.58
N ASP A 191 0.94 -6.83 -20.89
CA ASP A 191 1.66 -7.63 -21.88
C ASP A 191 3.07 -7.11 -22.20
N CYS A 192 3.46 -5.94 -21.64
CA CYS A 192 4.82 -5.42 -21.74
C CYS A 192 5.89 -6.38 -21.17
N LYS A 193 5.48 -7.39 -20.38
CA LYS A 193 6.39 -8.39 -19.82
C LYS A 193 6.74 -9.53 -20.79
N ARG A 194 6.03 -9.74 -21.90
CA ARG A 194 6.21 -11.01 -22.65
C ARG A 194 6.59 -10.94 -24.13
N ARG A 195 6.57 -9.80 -24.82
CA ARG A 195 7.12 -9.69 -26.18
C ARG A 195 7.21 -8.23 -26.63
N SER A 196 8.42 -7.65 -26.62
CA SER A 196 8.98 -6.90 -27.75
C SER A 196 10.26 -6.16 -27.33
N SER A 197 11.25 -6.16 -28.21
CA SER A 197 12.58 -5.59 -28.03
C SER A 197 12.65 -4.06 -28.19
N ARG A 198 11.53 -3.33 -28.08
CA ARG A 198 11.48 -1.86 -28.19
C ARG A 198 10.54 -1.22 -27.16
N HIS A 199 10.86 -1.37 -25.88
CA HIS A 199 10.18 -0.62 -24.82
C HIS A 199 11.03 0.58 -24.40
N ILE A 200 10.41 1.76 -24.39
CA ILE A 200 10.97 2.97 -23.77
C ILE A 200 10.90 2.77 -22.26
N LYS A 201 12.05 2.58 -21.62
CA LYS A 201 12.15 2.41 -20.16
C LYS A 201 12.16 3.79 -19.51
N SER A 202 11.62 3.91 -18.30
CA SER A 202 11.73 5.16 -17.52
C SER A 202 13.17 5.51 -17.11
N SER A 203 14.09 4.54 -17.27
CA SER A 203 15.54 4.70 -17.13
C SER A 203 16.20 5.28 -18.38
N ASP A 204 15.50 5.33 -19.52
CA ASP A 204 16.09 5.86 -20.75
C ASP A 204 16.21 7.38 -20.64
N PRO A 205 17.37 7.97 -20.93
CA PRO A 205 17.63 9.40 -20.71
C PRO A 205 16.61 10.30 -21.42
N ASP A 206 16.00 9.82 -22.50
CA ASP A 206 15.09 10.58 -23.36
C ASP A 206 13.63 10.13 -23.32
N TRP A 207 13.22 9.29 -22.35
CA TRP A 207 11.85 8.75 -22.31
C TRP A 207 10.78 9.85 -22.31
N ARG A 208 11.07 11.00 -21.67
CA ARG A 208 10.17 12.16 -21.64
C ARG A 208 10.03 12.83 -23.01
N VAL A 209 11.09 12.84 -23.82
CA VAL A 209 11.11 13.45 -25.16
C VAL A 209 10.37 12.54 -26.12
N GLN A 210 10.59 11.23 -26.06
CA GLN A 210 9.91 10.26 -26.90
C GLN A 210 8.40 10.21 -26.61
N VAL A 211 8.01 10.28 -25.32
CA VAL A 211 6.60 10.42 -24.93
C VAL A 211 5.99 11.73 -25.46
N ARG A 212 6.71 12.86 -25.38
CA ARG A 212 6.23 14.13 -25.95
C ARG A 212 6.07 14.08 -27.47
N LEU A 213 7.02 13.48 -28.18
CA LEU A 213 6.94 13.34 -29.64
C LEU A 213 5.73 12.50 -30.07
N LEU A 214 5.36 11.48 -29.28
CA LEU A 214 4.15 10.69 -29.50
C LEU A 214 2.86 11.49 -29.28
N PHE A 215 2.84 12.38 -28.29
CA PHE A 215 1.72 13.33 -28.10
C PHE A 215 1.68 14.41 -29.20
N SER A 216 2.81 14.73 -29.83
CA SER A 216 2.86 15.65 -30.95
C SER A 216 2.50 15.01 -32.30
N SER A 217 2.71 13.70 -32.47
CA SER A 217 2.38 12.96 -33.70
C SER A 217 0.96 12.42 -33.74
N THR A 218 0.30 12.29 -32.57
CA THR A 218 -1.14 12.01 -32.45
C THR A 218 -1.94 13.30 -32.58
N SER A 219 -1.95 13.85 -33.80
CA SER A 219 -2.85 14.93 -34.13
C SER A 219 -4.32 14.43 -34.12
N ILE A 220 -5.20 15.28 -33.55
CA ILE A 220 -6.68 15.31 -33.65
C ILE A 220 -7.40 14.53 -32.51
N ILE A 221 -8.23 15.10 -31.62
CA ILE A 221 -9.10 16.29 -31.66
C ILE A 221 -8.94 17.10 -30.36
N GLN A 222 -8.31 18.28 -30.43
CA GLN A 222 -8.62 19.34 -29.47
C GLN A 222 -9.96 19.93 -29.91
N ARG A 223 -11.06 19.58 -29.23
CA ARG A 223 -12.23 20.45 -29.25
C ARG A 223 -11.89 21.65 -28.35
N PRO A 224 -12.02 22.89 -28.83
CA PRO A 224 -11.83 24.05 -27.99
C PRO A 224 -12.97 24.09 -26.98
N TRP A 225 -12.61 24.13 -25.69
CA TRP A 225 -13.57 24.45 -24.64
C TRP A 225 -13.83 25.96 -24.72
N MET A 226 -15.04 26.33 -25.17
CA MET A 226 -15.73 27.55 -24.75
C MET A 226 -16.53 27.24 -23.49
#